data_AF-A0A357C519-F1
#
_entry.id   AF-A0A357C519-F1
#
_cell.length_a   1.000
_cell.length_b   1.000
_cell.length_c   1.000
_cell.angle_alpha   90.00
_cell.angle_beta   90.00
_cell.angle_gamma   90.00
#
_symmetry.space_group_name_H-M   'P 1'
#
loop_
_entity.id
_entity.type
_entity.pdbx_description
1 polymer ?
#
loop_
_entity_poly.entity_id
_entity_poly.type
_entity_poly.pdbx_seq_one_letter_code
_entity_poly.pdbx_strand_id
1 'polypeptide(L)'
;EGPTEALAIPEYLKALGYDCYENAVAVIPVDGKGNLARFWRLFTAYGIPVYLIFDNDAEDDKKGIKRSELLQTLGITDAAPIIKEADMKIEDKFTVFGKDFETTLRKLFESEGYENLEKAAREFIGIEPDNKSDCKPLVARYVAEKLSACVNSKVDGWSSLLTMKLKIAETMKC
;
A
#
# COMPACT_ATOMS: atom_id res chain seq x y z
N GLU A 1 -1.21 3.73 4.48
CA GLU A 1 -2.09 4.28 5.54
C GLU A 1 -1.59 3.89 6.91
N GLY A 2 -1.37 2.60 7.14
CA GLY A 2 -0.95 2.06 8.43
C GLY A 2 0.44 1.40 8.43
N PRO A 3 0.78 0.71 9.54
CA PRO A 3 2.07 0.03 9.71
C PRO A 3 2.22 -1.19 8.81
N THR A 4 1.13 -1.83 8.38
CA THR A 4 1.17 -3.02 7.51
C THR A 4 1.85 -2.70 6.19
N GLU A 5 1.39 -1.66 5.51
CA GLU A 5 1.93 -1.21 4.24
C GLU A 5 3.33 -0.63 4.42
N ALA A 6 3.57 0.07 5.53
CA ALA A 6 4.88 0.66 5.82
C ALA A 6 5.99 -0.38 5.96
N LEU A 7 5.67 -1.59 6.46
CA LEU A 7 6.63 -2.70 6.54
C LEU A 7 6.69 -3.54 5.27
N ALA A 8 5.56 -3.74 4.57
CA ALA A 8 5.50 -4.66 3.44
C ALA A 8 5.92 -4.03 2.10
N ILE A 9 5.51 -2.78 1.82
CA ILE A 9 5.77 -2.11 0.54
C ILE A 9 7.27 -1.98 0.24
N PRO A 10 8.15 -1.58 1.18
CA PRO A 10 9.58 -1.53 0.92
C PRO A 10 10.16 -2.84 0.39
N GLU A 11 9.71 -3.99 0.92
CA GLU A 11 10.18 -5.30 0.48
C GLU A 11 9.75 -5.59 -0.97
N TYR A 12 8.49 -5.28 -1.32
CA TYR A 12 8.03 -5.39 -2.71
C TYR A 12 8.78 -4.49 -3.69
N LEU A 13 9.04 -3.23 -3.30
CA LEU A 13 9.79 -2.29 -4.14
C LEU A 13 11.23 -2.75 -4.34
N LYS A 14 11.86 -3.25 -3.26
CA LYS A 14 13.21 -3.80 -3.30
C LYS A 14 13.31 -5.01 -4.22
N ALA A 15 12.33 -5.91 -4.17
CA ALA A 15 12.23 -7.06 -5.08
C ALA A 15 12.14 -6.63 -6.56
N LEU A 16 11.57 -5.46 -6.82
CA LEU A 16 11.47 -4.83 -8.15
C LEU A 16 12.69 -3.93 -8.49
N GLY A 17 13.78 -4.04 -7.73
CA GLY A 17 15.03 -3.32 -7.95
C GLY A 17 14.99 -1.85 -7.51
N TYR A 18 14.09 -1.48 -6.60
CA TYR A 18 14.00 -0.13 -6.06
C TYR A 18 14.15 -0.16 -4.54
N ASP A 19 15.37 0.03 -4.04
CA ASP A 19 15.62 0.13 -2.61
C ASP A 19 15.30 1.55 -2.12
N CYS A 20 14.31 1.68 -1.24
CA CYS A 20 13.87 2.98 -0.72
C CYS A 20 14.99 3.74 -0.01
N TYR A 21 15.86 3.05 0.73
CA TYR A 21 16.93 3.70 1.48
C TYR A 21 17.99 4.28 0.54
N GLU A 22 18.42 3.51 -0.47
CA GLU A 22 19.38 3.97 -1.47
C GLU A 22 18.86 5.17 -2.28
N ASN A 23 17.53 5.28 -2.43
CA ASN A 23 16.87 6.37 -3.15
C ASN A 23 16.38 7.51 -2.23
N ALA A 24 16.80 7.54 -0.96
CA ALA A 24 16.38 8.54 0.04
C ALA A 24 14.86 8.69 0.21
N VAL A 25 14.12 7.58 0.05
CA VAL A 25 12.66 7.51 0.22
C VAL A 25 12.34 6.97 1.61
N ALA A 26 11.59 7.74 2.40
CA ALA A 26 11.04 7.29 3.67
C ALA A 26 9.58 6.83 3.48
N VAL A 27 9.25 5.64 3.98
CA VAL A 27 7.86 5.15 4.04
C VAL A 27 7.32 5.38 5.46
N ILE A 28 6.32 6.25 5.58
CA ILE A 28 5.84 6.75 6.88
C ILE A 28 4.39 6.29 7.09
N PRO A 29 4.11 5.45 8.11
CA PRO A 29 2.73 5.22 8.52
C PRO A 29 2.18 6.48 9.17
N VAL A 30 0.94 6.84 8.85
CA VAL A 30 0.32 8.10 9.34
C VAL A 30 -0.93 7.84 10.19
N ASP A 31 -1.26 6.58 10.46
CA ASP A 31 -2.39 6.16 11.29
C ASP A 31 -3.72 6.77 10.84
N GLY A 32 -4.09 6.45 9.59
CA GLY A 32 -5.42 6.68 9.05
C GLY A 32 -5.56 7.83 8.05
N LYS A 33 -6.68 7.79 7.32
CA LYS A 33 -6.93 8.64 6.13
C LYS A 33 -6.96 10.14 6.43
N GLY A 34 -7.47 10.53 7.59
CA GLY A 34 -7.50 11.94 7.99
C GLY A 34 -6.09 12.55 8.14
N ASN A 35 -5.12 11.75 8.57
CA ASN A 35 -3.74 12.20 8.71
C ASN A 35 -3.02 12.27 7.36
N LEU A 36 -3.37 11.43 6.37
CA LEU A 36 -2.79 11.50 5.02
C LEU A 36 -2.92 12.91 4.43
N ALA A 37 -4.11 13.52 4.50
CA ALA A 37 -4.33 14.86 3.98
C ALA A 37 -3.49 15.92 4.72
N ARG A 38 -3.32 15.76 6.04
CA ARG A 38 -2.49 16.65 6.87
C ARG A 38 -1.00 16.54 6.51
N PHE A 39 -0.46 15.33 6.42
CA PHE A 39 0.95 15.10 6.09
C PHE A 39 1.26 15.50 4.64
N TRP A 40 0.35 15.23 3.71
CA TRP A 40 0.46 15.72 2.34
C TRP A 40 0.67 17.23 2.31
N ARG A 41 -0.23 18.00 2.94
CA ARG A 41 -0.14 19.47 3.00
C ARG A 41 1.14 19.93 3.67
N LEU A 42 1.54 19.27 4.76
CA LEU A 42 2.76 19.62 5.49
C LEU A 42 4.01 19.45 4.61
N PHE A 43 4.24 18.25 4.07
CA PHE A 43 5.45 17.96 3.31
C PHE A 43 5.52 18.73 1.99
N THR A 44 4.41 18.81 1.26
CA THR A 44 4.36 19.57 0.00
C THR A 44 4.55 21.07 0.22
N ALA A 45 4.12 21.64 1.35
CA ALA A 45 4.41 23.04 1.69
C ALA A 45 5.92 23.33 1.88
N TYR A 46 6.71 22.31 2.23
CA TYR A 46 8.18 22.38 2.29
C TYR A 46 8.88 21.90 1.02
N GLY A 47 8.13 21.65 -0.06
CA GLY A 47 8.70 21.16 -1.32
C GLY A 47 9.23 19.73 -1.26
N ILE A 48 8.82 18.95 -0.24
CA ILE A 48 9.20 17.54 -0.13
C ILE A 48 8.25 16.72 -1.01
N PRO A 49 8.75 15.90 -1.96
CA PRO A 49 7.92 15.02 -2.77
C PRO A 49 7.20 13.98 -1.93
N VAL A 50 5.92 13.73 -2.23
CA VAL A 50 5.08 12.78 -1.50
C VAL A 50 4.31 11.92 -2.48
N TYR A 51 4.22 10.62 -2.17
CA TYR A 51 3.33 9.68 -2.82
C TYR A 51 2.47 9.01 -1.75
N LEU A 52 1.14 9.01 -1.91
CA LEU A 52 0.22 8.47 -0.91
C LEU A 52 -0.21 7.04 -1.23
N ILE A 53 -0.36 6.20 -0.22
CA ILE A 53 -0.87 4.84 -0.38
C ILE A 53 -1.90 4.58 0.72
N PHE A 54 -3.11 4.18 0.34
CA PHE A 54 -4.23 4.04 1.27
C PHE A 54 -5.30 3.07 0.80
N ASP A 55 -6.17 2.67 1.74
CA ASP A 55 -7.26 1.73 1.46
C ASP A 55 -8.55 2.46 1.08
N ASN A 56 -9.41 1.80 0.31
CA ASN A 56 -10.75 2.31 -0.02
C ASN A 56 -11.84 1.77 0.93
N ASP A 57 -11.46 1.27 2.09
CA ASP A 57 -12.40 0.74 3.05
C ASP A 57 -13.42 1.81 3.51
N ALA A 58 -14.62 1.35 3.84
CA ALA A 58 -15.72 2.21 4.26
C ALA A 58 -16.04 2.07 5.75
N GLU A 59 -15.36 1.17 6.48
CA GLU A 59 -15.65 0.86 7.89
C GLU A 59 -15.58 2.13 8.76
N ASP A 60 -14.47 2.87 8.65
CA ASP A 60 -14.21 4.11 9.42
C ASP A 60 -14.52 5.41 8.67
N ASP A 61 -15.10 5.29 7.47
CA ASP A 61 -15.51 6.39 6.59
C ASP A 61 -16.73 6.01 5.74
N LYS A 62 -17.82 5.61 6.42
CA LYS A 62 -19.06 5.13 5.78
C LYS A 62 -19.68 6.12 4.79
N LYS A 63 -19.46 7.41 5.01
CA LYS A 63 -19.93 8.50 4.14
C LYS A 63 -18.90 8.92 3.09
N GLY A 64 -17.70 8.33 3.09
CA GLY A 64 -16.61 8.66 2.16
C GLY A 64 -16.05 10.07 2.33
N ILE A 65 -16.28 10.72 3.47
CA ILE A 65 -15.92 12.13 3.69
C ILE A 65 -14.40 12.26 3.76
N LYS A 66 -13.73 11.44 4.57
CA LYS A 66 -12.27 11.51 4.74
C LYS A 66 -11.55 11.21 3.42
N ARG A 67 -12.03 10.21 2.68
CA ARG A 67 -11.49 9.87 1.34
C ARG A 67 -11.73 11.00 0.34
N SER A 68 -12.93 11.59 0.33
CA SER A 68 -13.23 12.72 -0.54
C SER A 68 -12.35 13.94 -0.24
N GLU A 69 -12.16 14.28 1.04
CA GLU A 69 -11.30 15.38 1.47
C GLU A 69 -9.83 15.15 1.09
N LEU A 70 -9.35 13.90 1.24
CA LEU A 70 -8.01 13.50 0.80
C LEU A 70 -7.84 13.71 -0.71
N LEU A 71 -8.78 13.19 -1.51
CA LEU A 71 -8.73 13.28 -2.97
C LEU A 71 -8.85 14.73 -3.45
N GLN A 72 -9.69 15.55 -2.82
CA GLN A 72 -9.75 16.99 -3.08
C GLN A 72 -8.42 17.69 -2.78
N THR A 73 -7.74 17.30 -1.71
CA THR A 73 -6.41 17.83 -1.35
C THR A 73 -5.35 17.47 -2.41
N LEU A 74 -5.54 16.38 -3.15
CA LEU A 74 -4.69 15.97 -4.27
C LEU A 74 -5.04 16.68 -5.59
N GLY A 75 -6.10 17.49 -5.60
CA GLY A 75 -6.62 18.20 -6.77
C GLY A 75 -7.67 17.44 -7.57
N ILE A 76 -8.22 16.34 -7.02
CA ILE A 76 -9.27 15.57 -7.68
C ILE A 76 -10.63 16.16 -7.33
N THR A 77 -11.34 16.64 -8.35
CA THR A 77 -12.64 17.31 -8.21
C THR A 77 -13.80 16.34 -8.10
N ASP A 78 -13.75 15.19 -8.79
CA ASP A 78 -14.73 14.11 -8.66
C ASP A 78 -14.07 12.86 -8.05
N ALA A 79 -14.31 12.65 -6.76
CA ALA A 79 -13.79 11.52 -6.00
C ALA A 79 -14.60 10.24 -6.22
N ALA A 80 -15.82 10.32 -6.75
CA ALA A 80 -16.77 9.20 -6.78
C ALA A 80 -16.25 7.97 -7.58
N PRO A 81 -15.58 8.12 -8.73
CA PRO A 81 -15.02 6.98 -9.46
C PRO A 81 -13.94 6.23 -8.67
N ILE A 82 -13.15 6.96 -7.88
CA ILE A 82 -12.04 6.39 -7.10
C ILE A 82 -12.58 5.73 -5.83
N ILE A 83 -13.54 6.36 -5.15
CA ILE A 83 -14.16 5.82 -3.93
C ILE A 83 -14.97 4.53 -4.21
N LYS A 84 -15.45 4.34 -5.44
CA LYS A 84 -16.16 3.13 -5.86
C LYS A 84 -15.28 2.07 -6.52
N GLU A 85 -14.00 2.38 -6.71
CA GLU A 85 -13.06 1.46 -7.34
C GLU A 85 -12.88 0.21 -6.48
N ALA A 86 -13.08 -0.95 -7.09
CA ALA A 86 -13.01 -2.25 -6.43
C ALA A 86 -11.62 -2.88 -6.54
N ASP A 87 -10.82 -2.44 -7.50
CA ASP A 87 -9.47 -2.91 -7.75
C ASP A 87 -8.41 -1.91 -7.28
N MET A 88 -7.14 -2.34 -7.32
CA MET A 88 -6.02 -1.44 -7.07
C MET A 88 -5.97 -0.38 -8.17
N LYS A 89 -5.92 0.89 -7.80
CA LYS A 89 -5.77 2.01 -8.73
C LYS A 89 -4.52 2.81 -8.41
N ILE A 90 -3.70 3.00 -9.45
CA ILE A 90 -2.39 3.62 -9.37
C ILE A 90 -2.43 4.89 -10.19
N GLU A 91 -2.19 6.02 -9.53
CA GLU A 91 -2.20 7.37 -10.10
C GLU A 91 -0.84 8.05 -9.86
N ASP A 92 -0.67 9.25 -10.41
CA ASP A 92 0.60 9.98 -10.34
C ASP A 92 1.02 10.37 -8.92
N LYS A 93 0.05 10.67 -8.05
CA LYS A 93 0.30 11.14 -6.67
C LYS A 93 -0.04 10.10 -5.60
N PHE A 94 -0.74 9.04 -5.97
CA PHE A 94 -1.21 8.06 -5.01
C PHE A 94 -1.55 6.70 -5.63
N THR A 95 -1.55 5.69 -4.78
CA THR A 95 -2.18 4.40 -5.00
C THR A 95 -3.32 4.24 -4.01
N VAL A 96 -4.45 3.71 -4.47
CA VAL A 96 -5.54 3.27 -3.60
C VAL A 96 -5.82 1.77 -3.81
N PHE A 97 -5.95 1.03 -2.72
CA PHE A 97 -6.37 -0.37 -2.73
C PHE A 97 -7.89 -0.45 -2.71
N GLY A 98 -8.50 -1.21 -3.63
CA GLY A 98 -9.95 -1.16 -3.84
C GLY A 98 -10.83 -1.56 -2.65
N LYS A 99 -10.31 -2.38 -1.73
CA LYS A 99 -10.94 -2.59 -0.41
C LYS A 99 -9.95 -2.29 0.71
N ASP A 100 -9.01 -3.19 0.89
CA ASP A 100 -7.92 -3.11 1.84
C ASP A 100 -6.67 -3.76 1.24
N PHE A 101 -5.50 -3.45 1.82
CA PHE A 101 -4.21 -3.98 1.40
C PHE A 101 -4.23 -5.51 1.29
N GLU A 102 -4.70 -6.21 2.33
CA GLU A 102 -4.65 -7.67 2.39
C GLU A 102 -5.56 -8.33 1.36
N THR A 103 -6.80 -7.86 1.21
CA THR A 103 -7.75 -8.37 0.22
C THR A 103 -7.21 -8.16 -1.19
N THR A 104 -6.60 -7.00 -1.44
CA THR A 104 -6.05 -6.66 -2.75
C THR A 104 -4.86 -7.56 -3.09
N LEU A 105 -3.91 -7.74 -2.16
CA LEU A 105 -2.75 -8.59 -2.43
C LEU A 105 -3.09 -10.07 -2.51
N ARG A 106 -4.05 -10.58 -1.71
CA ARG A 106 -4.54 -11.96 -1.86
C ARG A 106 -5.10 -12.21 -3.26
N LYS A 107 -5.86 -11.27 -3.82
CA LYS A 107 -6.40 -11.36 -5.18
C LYS A 107 -5.27 -11.29 -6.23
N LEU A 108 -4.35 -10.34 -6.07
CA LEU A 108 -3.26 -10.12 -7.04
C LEU A 108 -2.24 -11.27 -7.11
N PHE A 109 -2.05 -12.00 -6.00
CA PHE A 109 -1.07 -13.08 -5.87
C PHE A 109 -1.74 -14.42 -5.52
N GLU A 110 -3.01 -14.60 -5.92
CA GLU A 110 -3.76 -15.83 -5.66
C GLU A 110 -3.04 -17.04 -6.26
N SER A 111 -2.53 -16.90 -7.49
CA SER A 111 -1.83 -17.97 -8.22
C SER A 111 -0.48 -18.35 -7.60
N GLU A 112 0.12 -17.48 -6.81
CA GLU A 112 1.36 -17.68 -6.07
C GLU A 112 1.14 -18.16 -4.63
N GLY A 113 -0.13 -18.38 -4.25
CA GLY A 113 -0.47 -18.93 -2.95
C GLY A 113 -0.25 -17.94 -1.80
N TYR A 114 -0.58 -16.66 -2.01
CA TYR A 114 -0.48 -15.61 -0.98
C TYR A 114 -1.05 -16.04 0.38
N GLU A 115 -2.24 -16.64 0.41
CA GLU A 115 -2.87 -17.10 1.65
C GLU A 115 -2.09 -18.22 2.35
N ASN A 116 -1.41 -19.08 1.60
CA ASN A 116 -0.57 -20.13 2.18
C ASN A 116 0.68 -19.51 2.82
N LEU A 117 1.24 -18.46 2.21
CA LEU A 117 2.33 -17.70 2.82
C LEU A 117 1.88 -16.98 4.09
N GLU A 118 0.67 -16.42 4.12
CA GLU A 118 0.12 -15.82 5.34
C GLU A 118 -0.06 -16.86 6.47
N LYS A 119 -0.49 -18.09 6.14
CA LYS A 119 -0.58 -19.18 7.12
C LYS A 119 0.80 -19.57 7.64
N ALA A 120 1.76 -19.79 6.74
CA ALA A 120 3.14 -20.11 7.10
C ALA A 120 3.79 -19.00 7.93
N ALA A 121 3.49 -17.73 7.65
CA ALA A 121 3.97 -16.59 8.44
C ALA A 121 3.45 -16.67 9.89
N ARG A 122 2.15 -16.95 10.07
CA ARG A 122 1.54 -17.04 11.41
C ARG A 122 2.12 -18.19 12.21
N GLU A 123 2.33 -19.35 11.58
CA GLU A 123 2.98 -20.51 12.19
C GLU A 123 4.43 -20.18 12.57
N PHE A 124 5.19 -19.54 11.68
CA PHE A 124 6.59 -19.15 11.93
C PHE A 124 6.74 -18.14 13.07
N ILE A 125 5.85 -17.15 13.14
CA ILE A 125 5.87 -16.11 14.19
C ILE A 125 5.33 -16.64 15.53
N GLY A 126 4.59 -17.76 15.52
CA GLY A 126 3.98 -18.32 16.73
C GLY A 126 2.71 -17.59 17.16
N ILE A 127 1.92 -17.10 16.21
CA ILE A 127 0.66 -16.40 16.50
C ILE A 127 -0.44 -17.44 16.73
N GLU A 128 -1.02 -17.45 17.94
CA GLU A 128 -2.17 -18.30 18.24
C GLU A 128 -3.41 -17.89 17.43
N PRO A 129 -4.31 -18.82 17.04
CA PRO A 129 -5.42 -18.56 16.13
C PRO A 129 -6.40 -17.45 16.55
N ASP A 130 -6.43 -17.15 17.84
CA ASP A 130 -7.28 -16.17 18.52
C ASP A 130 -6.63 -14.77 18.64
N ASN A 131 -5.32 -14.63 18.48
CA ASN A 131 -4.61 -13.35 18.58
C ASN A 131 -4.28 -12.71 17.20
N LYS A 132 -5.33 -12.44 16.41
CA LYS A 132 -5.21 -12.08 14.98
C LYS A 132 -4.73 -10.66 14.67
N SER A 133 -4.78 -9.72 15.63
CA SER A 133 -4.67 -8.28 15.35
C SER A 133 -3.23 -7.77 15.33
N ASP A 134 -2.43 -8.13 16.33
CA ASP A 134 -1.24 -7.33 16.67
C ASP A 134 0.00 -7.63 15.81
N CYS A 135 -0.10 -8.60 14.90
CA CYS A 135 1.03 -9.04 14.07
C CYS A 135 0.77 -8.94 12.57
N LYS A 136 -0.32 -8.29 12.12
CA LYS A 136 -0.59 -8.09 10.69
C LYS A 136 0.59 -7.46 9.93
N PRO A 137 1.30 -6.44 10.46
CA PRO A 137 2.43 -5.86 9.75
C PRO A 137 3.59 -6.84 9.54
N LEU A 138 3.87 -7.70 10.53
CA LEU A 138 4.92 -8.70 10.43
C LEU A 138 4.55 -9.81 9.44
N VAL A 139 3.29 -10.26 9.46
CA VAL A 139 2.77 -11.24 8.49
C VAL A 139 2.88 -10.69 7.07
N ALA A 140 2.43 -9.45 6.82
CA ALA A 140 2.49 -8.84 5.50
C ALA A 140 3.94 -8.70 4.99
N ARG A 141 4.86 -8.25 5.85
CA ARG A 141 6.29 -8.19 5.52
C ARG A 141 6.85 -9.57 5.16
N TYR A 142 6.58 -10.59 5.98
CA TYR A 142 7.03 -11.95 5.71
C TYR A 142 6.55 -12.45 4.34
N VAL A 143 5.27 -12.23 4.02
CA VAL A 143 4.71 -12.62 2.73
C VAL A 143 5.40 -11.89 1.59
N ALA A 144 5.65 -10.58 1.74
CA ALA A 144 6.38 -9.78 0.76
C ALA A 144 7.79 -10.34 0.51
N GLU A 145 8.54 -10.65 1.57
CA GLU A 145 9.88 -11.26 1.48
C GLU A 145 9.86 -12.62 0.77
N LYS A 146 8.86 -13.48 1.06
CA LYS A 146 8.76 -14.80 0.42
C LYS A 146 8.35 -14.71 -1.05
N LEU A 147 7.41 -13.85 -1.39
CA LEU A 147 7.04 -13.62 -2.79
C LEU A 147 8.21 -13.07 -3.59
N SER A 148 9.05 -12.24 -2.98
CA SER A 148 10.23 -11.64 -3.61
C SER A 148 11.23 -12.67 -4.16
N ALA A 149 11.23 -13.90 -3.64
CA ALA A 149 12.05 -14.99 -4.18
C ALA A 149 11.55 -15.51 -5.56
N CYS A 150 10.31 -15.19 -5.93
CA CYS A 150 9.63 -15.68 -7.12
C CYS A 150 9.20 -14.55 -8.07
N VAL A 151 9.86 -13.38 -8.02
CA VAL A 151 9.51 -12.22 -8.86
C VAL A 151 9.41 -12.63 -10.32
N ASN A 152 8.20 -12.52 -10.87
CA ASN A 152 7.91 -12.83 -12.27
C ASN A 152 6.98 -11.74 -12.81
N SER A 153 7.51 -10.91 -13.72
CA SER A 153 6.78 -9.77 -14.29
C SER A 153 5.59 -10.16 -15.17
N LYS A 154 5.31 -11.46 -15.35
CA LYS A 154 4.15 -11.96 -16.08
C LYS A 154 2.93 -12.17 -15.20
N VAL A 155 3.06 -12.10 -13.87
CA VAL A 155 1.90 -12.17 -12.99
C VAL A 155 1.32 -10.78 -12.76
N ASP A 156 -0.01 -10.69 -12.72
CA ASP A 156 -0.77 -9.45 -12.60
C ASP A 156 -0.37 -8.65 -11.35
N GLY A 157 -0.11 -9.33 -10.23
CA GLY A 157 0.36 -8.70 -9.00
C GLY A 157 1.68 -7.96 -9.16
N TRP A 158 2.71 -8.61 -9.70
CA TRP A 158 4.01 -7.96 -9.93
C TRP A 158 3.94 -6.85 -10.97
N SER A 159 3.09 -6.98 -12.00
CA SER A 159 2.86 -5.93 -13.00
C SER A 159 2.24 -4.67 -12.36
N SER A 160 1.29 -4.86 -11.46
CA SER A 160 0.65 -3.77 -10.71
C SER A 160 1.65 -3.09 -9.78
N LEU A 161 2.42 -3.86 -9.00
CA LEU A 161 3.46 -3.33 -8.12
C LEU A 161 4.60 -2.64 -8.89
N LEU A 162 4.97 -3.14 -10.07
CA LEU A 162 5.93 -2.48 -10.96
C LEU A 162 5.42 -1.11 -11.41
N THR A 163 4.14 -1.02 -11.79
CA THR A 163 3.51 0.25 -12.17
C THR A 163 3.53 1.25 -11.01
N MET A 164 3.16 0.80 -9.80
CA MET A 164 3.22 1.63 -8.58
C MET A 164 4.66 2.10 -8.30
N LYS A 165 5.63 1.20 -8.39
CA LYS A 165 7.06 1.53 -8.21
C LYS A 165 7.51 2.61 -9.18
N LEU A 166 7.11 2.54 -10.45
CA LEU A 166 7.47 3.54 -11.45
C LEU A 166 6.89 4.92 -11.09
N LYS A 167 5.64 4.99 -10.62
CA LYS A 167 5.02 6.25 -10.17
C LYS A 167 5.69 6.82 -8.92
N ILE A 168 6.05 5.98 -7.96
CA ILE A 168 6.83 6.40 -6.79
C ILE A 168 8.19 6.96 -7.24
N ALA A 169 8.93 6.23 -8.07
CA ALA A 169 10.25 6.64 -8.52
C ALA A 169 10.22 7.93 -9.37
N GLU A 170 9.17 8.14 -10.16
CA GLU A 170 8.94 9.38 -10.90
C GLU A 170 8.69 10.55 -9.95
N THR A 171 7.81 10.37 -8.95
CA THR A 171 7.50 11.38 -7.93
C THR A 171 8.73 11.84 -7.16
N MET A 172 9.63 10.93 -6.81
CA MET A 172 10.79 11.22 -5.96
C MET A 172 11.97 11.87 -6.70
N LYS A 173 11.90 12.00 -8.02
CA LYS A 173 12.94 12.66 -8.84
C LYS A 173 12.69 14.17 -9.04
N CYS A 174 11.51 14.65 -8.70
CA CYS A 174 11.10 16.06 -8.82
C CYS A 174 11.52 16.86 -7.59
#